data_AF-A0A923YZ77-F1
#
_entry.id   AF-A0A923YZ77-F1
#
_cell.length_a   1.000
_cell.length_b   1.000
_cell.length_c   1.000
_cell.angle_alpha   90.00
_cell.angle_beta   90.00
_cell.angle_gamma   90.00
#
_symmetry.space_group_name_H-M   'P 1'
#
loop_
_entity.id
_entity.type
_entity.pdbx_description
1 polymer ?
#
loop_
_entity_poly.entity_id
_entity_poly.type
_entity_poly.pdbx_seq_one_letter_code
_entity_poly.pdbx_strand_id
1 'polypeptide(L)'
;MNENESYIEYLTKNNDILKLGNTLIIGIPTTQEGFNYISQGGQKVSHTLAMKKVIVTKLKTYGSQKNGYKMYVHFKGYRLLPVLIDYETAFDLGEIINPNASLSKKQAIEKLKEIKELLELGVIKIDDYTKIKEELTKIILK
;
A
#
# COMPACT_ATOMS: atom_id res chain seq x y z
N MET A 1 16.97 2.48 12.31
CA MET A 1 16.83 1.22 11.56
C MET A 1 18.22 0.66 11.38
N ASN A 2 18.47 -0.54 11.91
CA ASN A 2 19.74 -1.23 11.68
C ASN A 2 19.64 -2.12 10.43
N GLU A 3 20.79 -2.51 9.89
CA GLU A 3 20.87 -3.39 8.74
C GLU A 3 20.26 -4.76 9.07
N ASN A 4 19.37 -5.26 8.21
CA ASN A 4 18.83 -6.63 8.26
C ASN A 4 17.95 -7.01 9.47
N GLU A 5 17.36 -6.06 10.18
CA GLU A 5 16.41 -6.34 11.26
C GLU A 5 15.06 -6.85 10.74
N SER A 6 14.46 -7.80 11.48
CA SER A 6 13.11 -8.30 11.20
C SER A 6 12.13 -7.69 12.20
N TYR A 7 10.96 -7.26 11.71
CA TYR A 7 9.96 -6.56 12.51
C TYR A 7 8.63 -7.32 12.54
N ILE A 8 7.86 -7.14 13.60
CA ILE A 8 6.47 -7.65 13.72
C ILE A 8 5.44 -6.65 13.16
N GLU A 9 5.78 -5.37 13.19
CA GLU A 9 4.98 -4.28 12.67
C GLU A 9 5.86 -3.14 12.14
N TYR A 10 5.29 -2.31 11.28
CA TYR A 10 5.93 -1.17 10.64
C TYR A 10 4.94 -0.03 10.48
N LEU A 11 5.33 1.17 10.94
CA LEU A 11 4.61 2.41 10.67
C LEU A 11 5.00 2.88 9.27
N THR A 12 4.04 2.87 8.35
CA THR A 12 4.22 3.25 6.95
C THR A 12 4.29 4.78 6.80
N LYS A 13 4.76 5.27 5.65
CA LYS A 13 4.80 6.72 5.38
C LYS A 13 3.42 7.39 5.39
N ASN A 14 2.36 6.63 5.08
CA ASN A 14 0.98 7.11 5.15
C ASN A 14 0.35 6.93 6.55
N ASN A 15 1.16 6.71 7.59
CA ASN A 15 0.75 6.56 8.99
C ASN A 15 -0.18 5.38 9.27
N ASP A 16 -0.11 4.33 8.45
CA ASP A 16 -0.76 3.05 8.73
C ASP A 16 0.21 2.10 9.44
N ILE A 17 -0.35 1.10 10.11
CA ILE A 17 0.45 0.05 10.73
C ILE A 17 0.33 -1.22 9.87
N LEU A 18 1.43 -1.57 9.23
CA LEU A 18 1.59 -2.84 8.52
C LEU A 18 2.11 -3.90 9.48
N LYS A 19 1.46 -5.06 9.59
CA LYS A 19 1.86 -6.14 10.50
C LYS A 19 2.04 -7.48 9.80
N LEU A 20 2.78 -8.39 10.43
CA LEU A 20 2.77 -9.80 10.06
C LEU A 20 1.34 -10.35 10.08
N GLY A 21 1.02 -11.23 9.13
CA GLY A 21 -0.32 -11.80 8.94
C GLY A 21 -1.31 -10.88 8.23
N ASN A 22 -0.99 -9.60 8.00
CA ASN A 22 -1.84 -8.75 7.16
C ASN A 22 -1.95 -9.33 5.74
N THR A 23 -3.12 -9.15 5.15
CA THR A 23 -3.36 -9.49 3.75
C THR A 23 -3.13 -8.26 2.89
N LEU A 24 -2.27 -8.38 1.89
CA LEU A 24 -2.10 -7.40 0.82
C LEU A 24 -2.69 -7.95 -0.48
N ILE A 25 -3.07 -7.08 -1.39
CA ILE A 25 -3.45 -7.44 -2.75
C ILE A 25 -2.32 -6.96 -3.66
N ILE A 26 -1.83 -7.85 -4.52
CA ILE A 26 -0.91 -7.47 -5.59
C ILE A 26 -1.71 -6.67 -6.61
N GLY A 27 -1.28 -5.45 -6.90
CA GLY A 27 -1.93 -4.58 -7.86
C GLY A 27 -1.58 -4.94 -9.30
N ILE A 28 -1.42 -3.92 -10.14
CA ILE A 28 -1.10 -4.08 -11.56
C ILE A 28 0.38 -3.70 -11.75
N PRO A 29 1.14 -4.42 -12.59
CA PRO A 29 2.53 -4.06 -12.85
C PRO A 29 2.66 -2.67 -13.48
N THR A 30 3.68 -1.92 -13.09
CA THR A 30 3.96 -0.59 -13.67
C THR A 30 4.53 -0.65 -15.09
N THR A 31 4.98 -1.82 -15.54
CA THR A 31 5.56 -2.01 -16.89
C THR A 31 5.03 -3.28 -17.56
N GLN A 32 5.17 -3.33 -18.89
CA GLN A 32 4.83 -4.52 -19.67
C GLN A 32 5.71 -5.74 -19.31
N GLU A 33 6.92 -5.51 -18.82
CA GLU A 33 7.85 -6.56 -18.41
C GLU A 33 7.50 -7.21 -17.06
N GLY A 34 6.54 -6.65 -16.32
CA GLY A 34 6.13 -7.12 -15.01
C GLY A 34 6.33 -6.08 -13.90
N PHE A 35 6.38 -6.57 -12.67
CA PHE A 35 6.44 -5.73 -11.48
C PHE A 35 7.88 -5.25 -11.24
N ASN A 36 8.06 -3.95 -11.04
CA ASN A 36 9.38 -3.37 -10.79
C ASN A 36 9.81 -3.48 -9.33
N TYR A 37 8.83 -3.50 -8.42
CA TYR A 37 9.07 -3.43 -6.97
C TYR A 37 8.70 -4.72 -6.25
N ILE A 38 8.45 -5.78 -7.02
CA ILE A 38 8.13 -7.12 -6.53
C ILE A 38 9.05 -8.13 -7.23
N SER A 39 9.84 -8.86 -6.44
CA SER A 39 10.87 -9.76 -6.97
C SER A 39 10.99 -11.06 -6.19
N GLN A 40 11.45 -12.12 -6.86
CA GLN A 40 11.80 -13.38 -6.23
C GLN A 40 13.18 -13.82 -6.72
N GLY A 41 14.11 -14.08 -5.78
CA GLY A 41 15.48 -14.46 -6.15
C GLY A 41 16.23 -13.42 -6.99
N GLY A 42 15.88 -12.13 -6.83
CA GLY A 42 16.47 -11.02 -7.61
C GLY A 42 15.84 -10.79 -8.98
N GLN A 43 14.84 -11.57 -9.38
CA GLN A 43 14.13 -11.40 -10.65
C GLN A 43 12.74 -10.81 -10.44
N LYS A 44 12.28 -9.94 -11.36
CA LYS A 44 10.92 -9.39 -11.36
C LYS A 44 9.90 -10.53 -11.42
N VAL A 45 8.80 -10.39 -10.67
CA VAL A 45 7.70 -11.36 -10.77
C VAL A 45 6.80 -11.06 -11.98
N SER A 46 6.20 -12.11 -12.53
CA SER A 46 5.30 -12.05 -13.69
C SER A 46 4.00 -11.30 -13.38
N HIS A 47 3.41 -10.68 -14.41
CA HIS A 47 2.08 -10.06 -14.38
C HIS A 47 0.97 -11.01 -13.89
N THR A 48 1.17 -12.33 -14.01
CA THR A 48 0.24 -13.37 -13.51
C THR A 48 0.02 -13.34 -11.99
N LEU A 49 0.81 -12.56 -11.26
CA LEU A 49 0.63 -12.33 -9.84
C LEU A 49 -0.41 -11.23 -9.54
N ALA A 50 -0.79 -10.43 -10.54
CA ALA A 50 -1.76 -9.34 -10.37
C ALA A 50 -3.07 -9.83 -9.75
N MET A 51 -3.68 -8.97 -8.92
CA MET A 51 -4.93 -9.17 -8.20
C MET A 51 -4.95 -10.32 -7.18
N LYS A 52 -3.83 -11.02 -6.96
CA LYS A 52 -3.76 -12.08 -5.95
C LYS A 52 -3.64 -11.48 -4.55
N LYS A 53 -4.30 -12.13 -3.59
CA LYS A 53 -4.13 -11.87 -2.15
C LYS A 53 -2.89 -12.60 -1.64
N VAL A 54 -2.05 -11.90 -0.90
CA VAL A 54 -0.83 -12.43 -0.29
C VAL A 54 -0.79 -12.08 1.19
N ILE A 55 -0.21 -12.96 2.00
CA ILE A 55 -0.08 -12.77 3.44
C ILE A 55 1.34 -12.31 3.76
N VAL A 56 1.45 -11.24 4.54
CA VAL A 56 2.74 -10.73 5.04
C VAL A 56 3.34 -11.76 5.99
N THR A 57 4.44 -12.39 5.57
CA THR A 57 5.16 -13.40 6.37
C THR A 57 6.40 -12.84 7.07
N LYS A 58 6.98 -11.76 6.55
CA LYS A 58 8.13 -11.09 7.16
C LYS A 58 8.14 -9.61 6.78
N LEU A 59 8.60 -8.78 7.71
CA LEU A 59 8.97 -7.39 7.48
C LEU A 59 10.46 -7.27 7.73
N LYS A 60 11.21 -6.73 6.77
CA LYS A 60 12.66 -6.62 6.88
C LYS A 60 13.16 -5.36 6.19
N THR A 61 14.09 -4.65 6.82
CA THR A 61 14.75 -3.50 6.21
C THR A 61 15.99 -3.93 5.44
N TYR A 62 16.21 -3.27 4.30
CA TYR A 62 17.42 -3.41 3.50
C TYR A 62 17.94 -2.02 3.12
N GLY A 63 19.25 -1.85 3.11
CA GLY A 63 19.88 -0.57 2.79
C GLY A 63 21.12 -0.32 3.64
N SER A 64 21.56 0.93 3.67
CA SER A 64 22.73 1.34 4.46
C SER A 64 22.56 2.76 4.94
N GLN A 65 23.37 3.18 5.91
CA GLN A 65 23.32 4.54 6.43
C GLN A 65 23.55 5.61 5.34
N LYS A 66 24.40 5.30 4.34
CA LYS A 66 24.68 6.21 3.21
C LYS A 66 23.51 6.33 2.23
N ASN A 67 22.83 5.23 1.94
CA ASN A 67 21.82 5.15 0.87
C ASN A 67 20.37 5.16 1.39
N GLY A 68 20.19 5.18 2.71
CA GLY A 68 18.90 5.02 3.35
C GLY A 68 18.47 3.55 3.45
N TYR A 69 17.40 3.33 4.23
CA TYR A 69 16.78 2.02 4.40
C TYR A 69 15.42 1.99 3.72
N LYS A 70 15.10 0.85 3.11
CA LYS A 70 13.80 0.53 2.53
C LYS A 70 13.16 -0.61 3.30
N MET A 71 11.85 -0.55 3.49
CA MET A 71 11.08 -1.63 4.09
C MET A 71 10.67 -2.64 3.02
N TYR A 72 11.03 -3.91 3.24
CA TYR A 72 10.62 -5.03 2.41
C TYR A 72 9.62 -5.92 3.12
N VAL A 73 8.52 -6.21 2.42
CA VAL A 73 7.55 -7.24 2.79
C VAL A 73 7.91 -8.54 2.10
N HIS A 74 7.88 -9.64 2.86
CA HIS A 74 8.01 -10.97 2.29
C HIS A 74 6.67 -11.69 2.33
N PHE A 75 6.34 -12.41 1.27
CA PHE A 75 5.28 -13.40 1.28
C PHE A 75 5.75 -14.71 0.65
N LYS A 76 4.97 -15.77 0.86
CA LYS A 76 5.28 -17.09 0.29
C LYS A 76 5.23 -17.04 -1.23
N GLY A 77 6.40 -17.19 -1.85
CA GLY A 77 6.57 -17.22 -3.30
C GLY A 77 6.39 -18.60 -3.90
N TYR A 78 6.92 -18.77 -5.11
CA TYR A 78 6.98 -20.07 -5.76
C TYR A 78 8.06 -20.94 -5.12
N ARG A 79 7.68 -22.15 -4.67
CA ARG A 79 8.60 -23.14 -4.08
C ARG A 79 9.30 -22.60 -2.81
N LEU A 80 10.63 -22.60 -2.78
CA LEU A 80 11.45 -22.37 -1.59
C LEU A 80 11.78 -20.90 -1.31
N LEU A 81 11.77 -20.05 -2.34
CA LEU A 81 12.18 -18.65 -2.19
C LEU A 81 10.95 -17.76 -1.91
N PRO A 82 11.04 -16.83 -0.93
CA PRO A 82 10.00 -15.84 -0.73
C PRO A 82 10.01 -14.81 -1.87
N VAL A 83 8.86 -14.20 -2.10
CA VAL A 83 8.77 -12.97 -2.91
C VAL A 83 8.96 -11.79 -1.97
N LEU A 84 9.73 -10.81 -2.41
CA LEU A 84 10.08 -9.59 -1.72
C LEU A 84 9.41 -8.41 -2.42
N ILE A 85 8.79 -7.52 -1.65
CA ILE A 85 8.16 -6.29 -2.12
C ILE A 85 8.85 -5.10 -1.45
N ASP A 86 9.36 -4.14 -2.22
CA ASP A 86 9.71 -2.79 -1.70
C ASP A 86 8.40 -2.06 -1.38
N TYR A 87 7.94 -2.15 -0.12
CA TYR A 87 6.55 -1.87 0.24
C TYR A 87 6.13 -0.45 -0.07
N GLU A 88 6.91 0.53 0.39
CA GLU A 88 6.57 1.95 0.24
C GLU A 88 6.46 2.33 -1.23
N THR A 89 7.45 1.93 -2.04
CA THR A 89 7.47 2.27 -3.46
C THR A 89 6.38 1.53 -4.24
N ALA A 90 6.18 0.24 -3.96
CA ALA A 90 5.14 -0.56 -4.60
C ALA A 90 3.73 -0.05 -4.24
N PHE A 91 3.53 0.43 -3.01
CA PHE A 91 2.25 0.98 -2.56
C PHE A 91 1.96 2.31 -3.26
N ASP A 92 2.94 3.22 -3.28
CA ASP A 92 2.81 4.53 -3.93
C ASP A 92 2.48 4.41 -5.43
N LEU A 93 3.01 3.38 -6.10
CA LEU A 93 2.80 3.12 -7.53
C LEU A 93 1.62 2.20 -7.82
N GLY A 94 0.90 1.71 -6.80
CA GLY A 94 -0.23 0.81 -6.97
C GLY A 94 0.13 -0.60 -7.42
N GLU A 95 1.41 -1.00 -7.35
CA GLU A 95 1.83 -2.40 -7.52
C GLU A 95 1.41 -3.27 -6.34
N ILE A 96 1.13 -2.66 -5.18
CA ILE A 96 0.41 -3.29 -4.08
C ILE A 96 -0.72 -2.41 -3.58
N ILE A 97 -1.74 -3.07 -3.04
CA ILE A 97 -2.88 -2.46 -2.39
C ILE A 97 -2.95 -3.06 -0.98
N ASN A 98 -2.98 -2.19 0.02
CA ASN A 98 -3.27 -2.58 1.40
C ASN A 98 -4.75 -2.28 1.69
N PRO A 99 -5.64 -3.30 1.80
CA PRO A 99 -7.06 -3.07 2.06
C PRO A 99 -7.34 -2.38 3.40
N ASN A 100 -6.40 -2.47 4.34
CA ASN A 100 -6.49 -1.83 5.66
C ASN A 100 -5.83 -0.45 5.68
N ALA A 101 -5.32 0.04 4.54
CA ALA A 101 -4.71 1.37 4.50
C ALA A 101 -5.77 2.45 4.73
N SER A 102 -5.41 3.44 5.55
CA SER A 102 -6.16 4.68 5.64
C SER A 102 -6.18 5.36 4.28
N LEU A 103 -7.27 6.08 3.99
CA LEU A 103 -7.36 6.89 2.79
C LEU A 103 -6.16 7.85 2.72
N SER A 104 -5.45 7.82 1.60
CA SER A 104 -4.44 8.86 1.33
C SER A 104 -5.12 10.22 1.21
N LYS A 105 -4.36 11.30 1.45
CA LYS A 105 -4.84 12.68 1.25
C LYS A 105 -5.43 12.89 -0.15
N LYS A 106 -4.80 12.33 -1.18
CA LYS A 106 -5.30 12.41 -2.57
C LYS A 106 -6.65 11.70 -2.71
N GLN A 107 -6.77 10.46 -2.23
CA GLN A 107 -8.03 9.71 -2.28
C GLN A 107 -9.13 10.37 -1.44
N ALA A 108 -8.78 10.97 -0.30
CA ALA A 108 -9.73 11.73 0.51
C ALA A 108 -10.24 12.98 -0.23
N ILE A 109 -9.38 13.69 -0.95
CA ILE A 109 -9.76 14.83 -1.80
C ILE A 109 -10.64 14.38 -2.97
N GLU A 110 -10.29 13.28 -3.65
CA GLU A 110 -11.08 12.73 -4.75
C GLU A 110 -12.48 12.31 -4.27
N LYS A 111 -12.57 11.55 -3.17
CA LYS A 111 -13.85 11.21 -2.54
C LYS A 111 -14.64 12.44 -2.13
N LEU A 112 -13.98 13.48 -1.59
CA LEU A 112 -14.65 14.73 -1.21
C LEU A 112 -15.28 15.44 -2.43
N LYS A 113 -14.64 15.36 -3.60
CA LYS A 113 -15.20 15.90 -4.85
C LYS A 113 -16.38 15.06 -5.33
N GLU A 114 -16.25 13.74 -5.32
CA GLU A 114 -17.31 12.80 -5.72
C GLU A 114 -18.58 12.98 -4.86
N ILE A 115 -18.46 13.03 -3.53
CA ILE A 115 -19.63 13.24 -2.66
C ILE A 115 -20.26 14.63 -2.84
N LYS A 116 -19.46 15.65 -3.22
CA LYS A 116 -19.99 16.99 -3.51
C LYS A 116 -20.83 16.96 -4.79
N GLU A 117 -20.38 16.25 -5.81
CA GLU A 117 -21.15 16.00 -7.03
C GLU A 117 -22.44 15.22 -6.75
N LEU A 118 -22.38 14.17 -5.92
CA LEU A 118 -23.57 13.42 -5.51
C LEU A 118 -24.59 14.30 -4.75
N LEU A 119 -24.13 15.26 -3.95
CA LEU A 119 -25.00 16.23 -3.29
C LEU A 119 -25.65 17.17 -4.31
N GLU A 120 -24.87 17.68 -5.26
CA GLU A 120 -25.36 18.56 -6.34
C GLU A 120 -26.40 17.86 -7.23
N LEU A 121 -26.22 16.56 -7.46
CA LEU A 121 -27.16 15.70 -8.18
C LEU A 121 -28.39 15.29 -7.34
N GLY A 122 -28.44 15.66 -6.06
CA GLY A 122 -29.54 15.31 -5.15
C GLY A 122 -29.59 13.83 -4.75
N VAL A 123 -28.49 13.08 -4.95
CA VAL A 123 -28.39 11.67 -4.59
C VAL A 123 -28.23 11.50 -3.07
N ILE A 124 -27.56 12.45 -2.42
CA ILE A 124 -27.36 12.47 -0.97
C ILE A 124 -27.90 13.75 -0.34
N LYS A 125 -28.13 13.74 0.97
CA LYS A 125 -28.57 14.91 1.73
C LYS A 125 -27.39 15.76 2.19
N ILE A 126 -27.64 17.04 2.44
CA ILE A 126 -26.63 17.98 2.97
C ILE A 126 -26.05 17.53 4.32
N ASP A 127 -26.87 16.90 5.17
CA ASP A 127 -26.43 16.40 6.47
C ASP A 127 -25.43 15.25 6.32
N ASP A 128 -25.66 14.34 5.37
CA ASP A 128 -24.76 13.22 5.08
C ASP A 128 -23.45 13.72 4.47
N TYR A 129 -23.54 14.67 3.53
CA TYR A 129 -22.35 15.34 2.97
C TYR A 129 -21.51 16.00 4.07
N THR A 130 -22.13 16.70 5.01
CA THR A 130 -21.42 17.45 6.06
C THR A 130 -20.64 16.51 6.97
N LYS A 131 -21.26 15.39 7.42
CA LYS A 131 -20.58 14.37 8.23
C LYS A 131 -19.37 13.77 7.51
N ILE A 132 -19.55 13.36 6.25
CA ILE A 132 -18.46 12.75 5.46
C ILE A 132 -17.36 13.79 5.19
N LYS A 133 -17.72 15.05 4.90
CA LYS A 133 -16.77 16.14 4.72
C LYS A 133 -15.91 16.36 5.96
N GLU A 134 -16.48 16.34 7.16
CA GLU A 134 -15.73 16.47 8.41
C GLU A 134 -14.73 15.33 8.60
N GLU A 135 -15.14 14.08 8.35
CA GLU A 135 -14.27 12.91 8.43
C GLU A 135 -13.11 13.00 7.42
N LEU A 136 -13.41 13.30 6.16
CA LEU A 136 -12.39 13.43 5.11
C LEU A 136 -11.46 14.62 5.37
N THR A 137 -11.97 15.73 5.92
CA THR A 137 -11.14 16.90 6.25
C THR A 137 -10.08 16.58 7.30
N LYS A 138 -10.42 15.77 8.32
CA LYS A 138 -9.43 15.29 9.30
C LYS A 138 -8.29 14.52 8.65
N ILE A 139 -8.57 13.75 7.58
CA ILE A 139 -7.57 13.01 6.83
C ILE A 139 -6.73 13.95 5.94
N ILE A 140 -7.35 14.98 5.36
CA ILE A 140 -6.69 15.92 4.43
C ILE A 140 -5.73 16.88 5.16
N LEU A 141 -6.06 17.26 6.39
CA LEU A 141 -5.31 18.22 7.20
C LEU A 141 -4.31 17.58 8.18
N LYS A 142 -4.33 16.24 8.31
CA LYS A 142 -3.32 15.48 9.04
C LYS A 142 -1.98 15.48 8.30
#